data_AF-A0AAW2JAH7-F1
#
_entry.id   AF-A0AAW2JAH7-F1
#
_cell.length_a   1.000
_cell.length_b   1.000
_cell.length_c   1.000
_cell.angle_alpha   90.00
_cell.angle_beta   90.00
_cell.angle_gamma   90.00
#
_symmetry.space_group_name_H-M   'P 1'
#
loop_
_entity.id
_entity.type
_entity.pdbx_description
1 polymer ?
#
loop_
_entity_poly.entity_id
_entity_poly.type
_entity_poly.pdbx_seq_one_letter_code
_entity_poly.pdbx_strand_id
1 'polypeptide(L)'
;MASPTSATSSGSISISLQNSGSEENRQHVTDERKRKRMVSNRESARRSRMRKQKHLDDLNAQVNQLRAENNHTLSNMNLVTQLCLNIESENSVLRAQMSELNHRLQALNDIVNYIDSNRLTAAGSEMEDYYDEDGMMMMMMNGGELLKPWSLNHGNEPVMANIPDVFMMY
;
A
#
# COMPACT_ATOMS: atom_id res chain seq x y z
N MET A 1 -8.50 -31.00 -25.81
CA MET A 1 -9.62 -31.79 -25.25
C MET A 1 -9.83 -32.98 -26.17
N ALA A 2 -9.62 -34.20 -25.71
CA ALA A 2 -9.72 -35.41 -26.53
C ALA A 2 -11.00 -36.17 -26.18
N SER A 3 -11.88 -36.35 -27.16
CA SER A 3 -13.08 -37.21 -27.05
C SER A 3 -12.71 -38.64 -27.41
N PRO A 4 -13.17 -39.67 -26.66
CA PRO A 4 -13.03 -41.05 -27.11
C PRO A 4 -14.20 -41.43 -28.02
N THR A 5 -13.88 -41.80 -29.26
CA THR A 5 -14.76 -42.53 -30.17
C THR A 5 -14.99 -43.94 -29.63
N SER A 6 -16.21 -44.25 -29.19
CA SER A 6 -16.63 -45.63 -28.90
C SER A 6 -17.48 -46.13 -30.05
N ALA A 7 -16.82 -46.70 -31.06
CA ALA A 7 -17.47 -47.58 -32.03
C ALA A 7 -17.32 -49.02 -31.52
N THR A 8 -18.39 -49.58 -30.97
CA THR A 8 -18.48 -51.02 -30.72
C THR A 8 -19.66 -51.56 -31.51
N SER A 9 -19.38 -51.96 -32.75
CA SER A 9 -20.29 -52.75 -33.57
C SER A 9 -20.37 -54.16 -33.00
N SER A 10 -21.42 -54.46 -32.25
CA SER A 10 -21.73 -55.83 -31.85
C SER A 10 -22.67 -56.45 -32.88
N GLY A 11 -22.09 -57.13 -33.85
CA GLY A 11 -22.80 -58.01 -34.77
C GLY A 11 -23.51 -59.11 -33.98
N SER A 12 -24.82 -59.21 -34.17
CA SER A 12 -25.66 -60.23 -33.58
C SER A 12 -25.66 -61.45 -34.52
N ILE A 13 -24.91 -62.48 -34.17
CA ILE A 13 -25.01 -63.79 -34.84
C ILE A 13 -26.12 -64.56 -34.12
N SER A 14 -27.31 -64.56 -34.72
CA SER A 14 -28.47 -65.34 -34.28
C SER A 14 -28.30 -66.81 -34.69
N ILE A 15 -27.77 -67.62 -33.77
CA ILE A 15 -27.76 -69.09 -33.92
C ILE A 15 -29.02 -69.62 -33.26
N SER A 16 -30.01 -69.96 -34.09
CA SER A 16 -31.27 -70.57 -33.66
C SER A 16 -31.03 -72.03 -33.27
N LEU A 17 -30.72 -72.26 -31.99
CA LEU A 17 -30.74 -73.59 -31.37
C LEU A 17 -32.07 -73.80 -30.66
N GLN A 18 -32.88 -74.71 -31.20
CA GLN A 18 -34.11 -75.18 -30.60
C GLN A 18 -33.76 -75.88 -29.27
N ASN A 19 -34.19 -75.30 -28.14
CA ASN A 19 -34.14 -75.98 -26.84
C ASN A 19 -35.33 -75.54 -25.97
N SER A 20 -36.29 -76.44 -25.79
CA SER A 20 -37.54 -76.21 -25.04
C SER A 20 -37.35 -76.05 -23.52
N GLY A 21 -36.12 -76.19 -23.01
CA GLY A 21 -35.71 -75.83 -21.65
C GLY A 21 -34.86 -74.55 -21.55
N SER A 22 -34.69 -73.80 -22.65
CA SER A 22 -33.78 -72.63 -22.70
C SER A 22 -34.44 -71.28 -22.48
N GLU A 23 -35.75 -71.13 -22.70
CA GLU A 23 -36.45 -69.84 -22.58
C GLU A 23 -36.46 -69.35 -21.14
N GLU A 24 -36.81 -70.22 -20.18
CA GLU A 24 -36.86 -69.87 -18.75
C GLU A 24 -35.47 -69.48 -18.20
N ASN A 25 -34.42 -70.19 -18.62
CA ASN A 25 -33.04 -69.85 -18.28
C ASN A 25 -32.60 -68.51 -18.90
N ARG A 26 -33.06 -68.19 -20.11
CA ARG A 26 -32.78 -66.89 -20.76
C ARG A 26 -33.50 -65.75 -20.05
N GLN A 27 -34.75 -65.93 -19.65
CA GLN A 27 -35.51 -64.96 -18.84
C GLN A 27 -34.80 -64.68 -17.52
N HIS A 28 -34.39 -65.72 -16.79
CA HIS A 28 -33.69 -65.58 -15.51
C HIS A 28 -32.36 -64.81 -15.65
N VAL A 29 -31.58 -65.07 -16.69
CA VAL A 29 -30.33 -64.32 -16.99
C VAL A 29 -30.64 -62.85 -17.31
N THR A 30 -31.71 -62.57 -18.05
CA THR A 30 -32.10 -61.18 -18.37
C THR A 30 -32.56 -60.42 -17.13
N ASP A 31 -33.32 -61.06 -16.24
CA ASP A 31 -33.80 -60.44 -15.01
C ASP A 31 -32.66 -60.18 -14.04
N GLU A 32 -31.72 -61.11 -13.90
CA GLU A 32 -30.52 -60.90 -13.09
C GLU A 32 -29.66 -59.76 -13.65
N ARG A 33 -29.51 -59.67 -14.98
CA ARG A 33 -28.82 -58.54 -15.63
C ARG A 33 -29.54 -57.21 -15.37
N LYS A 34 -30.88 -57.19 -15.44
CA LYS A 34 -31.69 -56.00 -15.16
C LYS A 34 -31.54 -55.58 -13.69
N ARG A 35 -31.58 -56.53 -12.76
CA ARG A 35 -31.36 -56.30 -11.33
C ARG A 35 -29.98 -55.69 -11.07
N LYS A 36 -28.91 -56.28 -11.62
CA LYS A 36 -27.54 -55.75 -11.51
C LYS A 36 -27.43 -54.33 -12.09
N ARG A 37 -28.05 -54.06 -13.24
CA ARG A 37 -28.09 -52.71 -13.85
C ARG A 37 -28.80 -51.71 -12.97
N MET A 38 -29.93 -52.06 -12.35
CA MET A 38 -30.65 -51.15 -11.45
C MET A 38 -29.82 -50.79 -10.22
N VAL A 39 -29.12 -51.76 -9.62
CA VAL A 39 -28.23 -51.52 -8.47
C VAL A 39 -27.04 -50.65 -8.88
N SER A 40 -26.38 -50.98 -9.99
CA SER A 40 -25.22 -50.21 -10.49
C SER A 40 -25.62 -48.77 -10.87
N ASN A 41 -26.75 -48.59 -11.56
CA ASN A 41 -27.24 -47.28 -11.95
C ASN A 41 -27.62 -46.45 -10.71
N ARG A 42 -28.33 -47.06 -9.75
CA ARG A 42 -28.63 -46.42 -8.45
C ARG A 42 -27.37 -45.92 -7.76
N GLU A 43 -26.34 -46.75 -7.69
CA GLU A 43 -25.06 -46.37 -7.08
C GLU A 43 -24.36 -45.27 -7.89
N SER A 44 -24.37 -45.34 -9.22
CA SER A 44 -23.77 -44.32 -10.08
C SER A 44 -24.47 -42.96 -9.96
N ALA A 45 -25.80 -42.96 -9.85
CA ALA A 45 -26.62 -41.76 -9.65
C ALA A 45 -26.32 -41.15 -8.27
N ARG A 46 -26.22 -41.98 -7.22
CA ARG A 46 -25.81 -41.55 -5.88
C ARG A 46 -24.42 -40.89 -5.92
N ARG A 47 -23.42 -41.56 -6.50
CA ARG A 47 -22.05 -41.01 -6.63
C ARG A 47 -22.02 -39.72 -7.41
N SER A 48 -22.80 -39.62 -8.48
CA SER A 48 -22.91 -38.39 -9.27
C SER A 48 -23.48 -37.24 -8.44
N ARG A 49 -24.57 -37.48 -7.69
CA ARG A 49 -25.13 -36.49 -6.76
C ARG A 49 -24.13 -36.07 -5.69
N MET A 50 -23.44 -37.02 -5.06
CA MET A 50 -22.42 -36.73 -4.04
C MET A 50 -21.27 -35.88 -4.58
N ARG A 51 -20.77 -36.17 -5.79
CA ARG A 51 -19.71 -35.35 -6.43
C ARG A 51 -20.18 -33.92 -6.70
N LYS A 52 -21.41 -33.76 -7.20
CA LYS A 52 -21.99 -32.42 -7.43
C LYS A 52 -22.18 -31.66 -6.13
N GLN A 53 -22.67 -32.32 -5.08
CA GLN A 53 -22.84 -31.69 -3.76
C GLN A 53 -21.48 -31.22 -3.22
N LYS A 54 -20.48 -32.10 -3.21
CA LYS A 54 -19.12 -31.74 -2.78
C LYS A 54 -18.59 -30.53 -3.55
N HIS A 55 -18.76 -30.50 -4.87
CA HIS A 55 -18.30 -29.37 -5.67
C HIS A 55 -18.99 -28.05 -5.30
N LEU A 56 -20.30 -28.08 -5.01
CA LEU A 56 -21.03 -26.91 -4.52
C LEU A 56 -20.55 -26.47 -3.14
N ASP A 57 -20.30 -27.42 -2.23
CA ASP A 57 -19.77 -27.14 -0.89
C ASP A 57 -18.38 -26.51 -0.98
N ASP A 58 -17.50 -27.05 -1.84
CA ASP A 58 -16.16 -26.53 -2.09
C ASP A 58 -16.20 -25.11 -2.68
N LEU A 59 -17.14 -24.82 -3.59
CA LEU A 59 -17.34 -23.48 -4.14
C LEU A 59 -17.86 -22.51 -3.07
N ASN A 60 -18.80 -22.94 -2.24
CA ASN A 60 -19.35 -22.12 -1.17
C ASN A 60 -18.28 -21.80 -0.11
N ALA A 61 -17.42 -22.77 0.22
CA ALA A 61 -16.26 -22.55 1.08
C ALA A 61 -15.31 -21.50 0.51
N GLN A 62 -14.98 -21.59 -0.78
CA GLN A 62 -14.14 -20.59 -1.47
C GLN A 62 -14.77 -19.19 -1.45
N VAL A 63 -16.08 -19.07 -1.71
CA VAL A 63 -16.78 -17.77 -1.63
C VAL A 63 -16.71 -17.19 -0.23
N ASN A 64 -16.92 -18.01 0.80
CA ASN A 64 -16.84 -17.54 2.19
C ASN A 64 -15.42 -17.13 2.58
N GLN A 65 -14.40 -17.87 2.15
CA GLN A 65 -13.01 -17.52 2.34
C GLN A 65 -12.68 -16.17 1.67
N LEU A 66 -13.02 -16.02 0.38
CA LEU A 66 -12.78 -14.77 -0.36
C LEU A 66 -13.51 -13.58 0.28
N ARG A 67 -14.72 -13.78 0.80
CA ARG A 67 -15.45 -12.73 1.55
C ARG A 67 -14.73 -12.34 2.83
N ALA A 68 -14.21 -13.31 3.59
CA ALA A 68 -13.45 -13.03 4.79
C ALA A 68 -12.14 -12.27 4.47
N GLU A 69 -11.41 -12.70 3.46
CA GLU A 69 -10.18 -12.04 2.98
C GLU A 69 -10.45 -10.62 2.47
N ASN A 70 -11.55 -10.41 1.73
CA ASN A 70 -11.95 -9.10 1.27
C ASN A 70 -12.27 -8.16 2.44
N ASN A 71 -13.06 -8.62 3.42
CA ASN A 71 -13.39 -7.84 4.61
C ASN A 71 -12.14 -7.49 5.44
N HIS A 72 -11.20 -8.42 5.56
CA HIS A 72 -9.92 -8.19 6.23
C HIS A 72 -9.10 -7.12 5.49
N THR A 73 -8.96 -7.25 4.17
CA THR A 73 -8.26 -6.26 3.32
C THR A 73 -8.89 -4.88 3.43
N LEU A 74 -10.22 -4.80 3.40
CA LEU A 74 -10.96 -3.55 3.54
C LEU A 74 -10.72 -2.90 4.92
N SER A 75 -10.71 -3.70 5.99
CA SER A 75 -10.43 -3.23 7.35
C SER A 75 -9.03 -2.66 7.47
N ASN A 76 -8.03 -3.34 6.88
CA ASN A 76 -6.66 -2.86 6.83
C ASN A 76 -6.52 -1.57 6.01
N MET A 77 -7.19 -1.49 4.86
CA MET A 77 -7.20 -0.27 4.04
C MET A 77 -7.77 0.92 4.82
N ASN A 78 -8.87 0.71 5.55
CA ASN A 78 -9.46 1.74 6.39
C ASN A 78 -8.51 2.18 7.50
N LEU A 79 -7.84 1.24 8.18
CA LEU A 79 -6.86 1.56 9.23
C LEU A 79 -5.71 2.40 8.67
N VAL A 80 -5.11 1.98 7.56
CA VAL A 80 -4.01 2.71 6.90
C VAL A 80 -4.48 4.09 6.47
N THR A 81 -5.69 4.22 5.92
CA THR A 81 -6.26 5.51 5.54
C THR A 81 -6.36 6.46 6.74
N GLN A 82 -6.83 5.99 7.89
CA GLN A 82 -6.90 6.81 9.10
C GLN A 82 -5.51 7.23 9.59
N LEU A 83 -4.52 6.34 9.54
CA LEU A 83 -3.14 6.67 9.89
C LEU A 83 -2.55 7.73 8.95
N CYS A 84 -2.78 7.62 7.64
CA CYS A 84 -2.35 8.61 6.67
C CYS A 84 -2.97 9.99 6.95
N LEU A 85 -4.28 10.04 7.23
CA LEU A 85 -4.96 11.30 7.57
C LEU A 85 -4.38 11.94 8.85
N ASN A 86 -4.07 11.13 9.86
CA ASN A 86 -3.43 11.63 11.08
C ASN A 86 -2.05 12.22 10.79
N ILE A 87 -1.21 11.50 10.04
CA ILE A 87 0.13 11.95 9.64
C ILE A 87 0.06 13.23 8.78
N GLU A 88 -0.91 13.33 7.88
CA GLU A 88 -1.15 14.53 7.08
C GLU A 88 -1.53 15.73 7.96
N SER A 89 -2.37 15.51 8.98
CA SER A 89 -2.75 16.56 9.93
C SER A 89 -1.54 17.04 10.75
N GLU A 90 -0.71 16.12 11.25
CA GLU A 90 0.52 16.44 11.99
C GLU A 90 1.51 17.20 11.10
N ASN A 91 1.69 16.76 9.85
CA ASN A 91 2.51 17.46 8.87
C ASN A 91 2.01 18.88 8.61
N SER A 92 0.69 19.09 8.54
CA SER A 92 0.10 20.42 8.37
C SER A 92 0.43 21.33 9.57
N VAL A 93 0.33 20.80 10.79
CA VAL A 93 0.69 21.54 12.01
C VAL A 93 2.18 21.91 12.01
N LEU A 94 3.06 20.95 11.71
CA LEU A 94 4.50 21.19 11.66
C LEU A 94 4.87 22.24 10.60
N ARG A 95 4.24 22.20 9.41
CA ARG A 95 4.45 23.21 8.36
C ARG A 95 3.99 24.60 8.81
N ALA A 96 2.86 24.70 9.50
CA ALA A 96 2.39 25.97 10.04
C ALA A 96 3.35 26.52 11.11
N GLN A 97 3.84 25.67 12.02
CA GLN A 97 4.84 26.04 13.02
C GLN A 97 6.15 26.50 12.37
N MET A 98 6.62 25.80 11.34
CA MET A 98 7.81 26.19 10.58
C MET A 98 7.64 27.56 9.93
N SER A 99 6.48 27.83 9.30
CA SER A 99 6.17 29.12 8.70
C SER A 99 6.17 30.24 9.74
N GLU A 100 5.57 30.02 10.90
CA GLU A 100 5.51 30.99 11.99
C GLU A 100 6.92 31.32 12.52
N LEU A 101 7.74 30.31 12.76
CA LEU A 101 9.12 30.50 13.20
C LEU A 101 9.95 31.26 12.15
N ASN A 102 9.76 30.94 10.86
CA ASN A 102 10.43 31.64 9.77
C ASN A 102 10.01 33.11 9.69
N HIS A 103 8.72 33.43 9.85
CA HIS A 103 8.25 34.82 9.91
C HIS A 103 8.84 35.57 11.09
N ARG A 104 8.90 34.95 12.28
CA ARG A 104 9.54 35.57 13.47
C ARG A 104 11.02 35.85 13.24
N LEU A 105 11.74 34.90 12.63
CA LEU A 105 13.15 35.07 12.30
C LEU A 105 13.36 36.21 11.31
N GLN A 106 12.54 36.30 10.26
CA GLN A 106 12.57 37.40 9.30
C GLN A 106 12.32 38.75 9.97
N ALA A 107 11.28 38.85 10.81
CA ALA A 107 10.98 40.08 11.54
C ALA A 107 12.14 40.51 12.46
N LEU A 108 12.80 39.57 13.13
CA LEU A 108 13.99 39.86 13.95
C LEU A 108 15.17 40.33 13.09
N ASN A 109 15.42 39.70 11.95
CA ASN A 109 16.45 40.13 11.00
C ASN A 109 16.17 41.54 10.46
N ASP A 110 14.91 41.86 10.16
CA ASP A 110 14.50 43.19 9.71
C ASP A 110 14.75 44.26 10.78
N ILE A 111 14.45 43.95 12.05
CA ILE A 111 14.76 44.84 13.19
C ILE A 111 16.27 45.07 13.32
N VAL A 112 17.08 44.01 13.22
CA VAL A 112 18.55 44.12 13.28
C VAL A 112 19.06 44.99 12.13
N ASN A 113 18.62 44.73 10.90
CA ASN A 113 19.00 45.50 9.72
C ASN A 113 18.60 46.98 9.85
N TYR A 114 17.42 47.26 10.43
CA TYR A 114 16.98 48.62 10.70
C TYR A 114 17.90 49.33 11.72
N ILE A 115 18.24 48.65 12.83
CA ILE A 115 19.16 49.19 13.84
C ILE A 115 20.54 49.46 13.22
N ASP A 116 21.10 48.52 12.48
CA ASP A 116 22.42 48.66 11.85
C ASP A 116 22.43 49.83 10.84
N SER A 117 21.39 49.93 10.01
CA SER A 117 21.23 51.07 9.08
C SER A 117 21.17 52.41 9.82
N ASN A 118 20.46 52.46 10.95
CA ASN A 118 20.34 53.67 11.75
C ASN A 118 21.61 54.00 12.56
N ARG A 119 22.43 53.00 12.90
CA ARG A 119 23.77 53.20 13.48
C ARG A 119 24.74 53.77 12.46
N LEU A 120 24.69 53.32 11.20
CA LEU A 120 25.49 53.89 10.12
C LEU A 120 25.14 55.36 9.85
N THR A 121 23.86 55.73 9.89
CA THR A 121 23.45 57.14 9.72
C THR A 121 23.87 58.00 10.90
N ALA A 122 23.71 57.52 12.14
CA ALA A 122 24.15 58.24 13.35
C ALA A 122 25.67 58.46 13.38
N ALA A 123 26.46 57.46 12.99
CA ALA A 123 27.91 57.58 12.87
C ALA A 123 28.36 58.48 11.70
N GLY A 124 27.54 58.62 10.66
CA GLY A 124 27.79 59.54 9.54
C GLY A 124 27.44 61.00 9.82
N SER A 125 26.74 61.29 10.92
CA SER A 125 26.34 62.66 11.32
C SER A 125 27.32 63.35 12.29
N GLU A 126 28.41 62.69 12.72
CA GLU A 126 29.49 63.28 13.51
C GLU A 126 30.70 63.68 12.64
N MET A 127 30.47 64.17 11.41
CA MET A 127 31.49 64.91 10.66
C MET A 127 31.39 66.39 11.02
N GLU A 128 31.84 66.74 12.23
CA GLU A 128 32.14 68.13 12.56
C GLU A 128 33.41 68.52 11.78
N ASP A 129 33.29 69.51 10.89
CA ASP A 129 34.40 70.07 10.11
C ASP A 129 35.42 70.76 11.05
N TYR A 130 36.32 69.98 11.63
CA TYR A 130 37.41 70.49 12.46
C TYR A 130 38.66 70.68 11.59
N TYR A 131 38.92 71.93 11.23
CA TYR A 131 40.17 72.36 10.60
C TYR A 131 41.25 72.54 11.68
N ASP A 132 42.49 72.11 11.43
CA ASP A 132 43.62 72.54 12.24
C ASP A 132 44.02 74.00 11.93
N GLU A 133 44.91 74.59 12.74
CA GLU A 133 45.38 75.98 12.56
C GLU A 133 46.08 76.23 11.19
N ASP A 134 46.48 75.18 10.48
CA ASP A 134 47.12 75.24 9.15
C ASP A 134 46.14 74.92 7.99
N GLY A 135 44.86 74.67 8.28
CA GLY A 135 43.79 74.48 7.29
C GLY A 135 43.67 73.07 6.71
N MET A 136 44.27 72.05 7.34
CA MET A 136 44.20 70.66 6.90
C MET A 136 43.03 69.92 7.59
N MET A 137 42.19 69.22 6.82
CA MET A 137 41.03 68.49 7.35
C MET A 137 41.48 67.23 8.12
N MET A 138 41.15 67.15 9.42
CA MET A 138 41.52 66.02 10.28
C MET A 138 40.48 64.88 10.14
N MET A 139 40.80 63.84 9.37
CA MET A 139 39.98 62.63 9.30
C MET A 139 40.19 61.80 10.57
N MET A 140 39.30 61.94 11.55
CA MET A 140 39.22 61.04 12.70
C MET A 140 38.64 59.71 12.25
N MET A 141 39.51 58.75 11.88
CA MET A 141 39.14 57.35 11.73
C MET A 141 38.82 56.79 13.12
N ASN A 142 37.55 56.91 13.53
CA ASN A 142 37.10 56.32 14.79
C ASN A 142 37.12 54.79 14.64
N GLY A 143 38.13 54.16 15.22
CA GLY A 143 38.37 52.71 15.22
C GLY A 143 37.35 51.94 16.05
N GLY A 144 36.07 52.04 15.69
CA GLY A 144 34.99 51.24 16.25
C GLY A 144 35.08 49.82 15.71
N GLU A 145 35.61 48.92 16.54
CA GLU A 145 35.58 47.46 16.47
C GLU A 145 34.58 46.87 15.47
N LEU A 146 35.06 46.63 14.25
CA LEU A 146 34.40 45.81 13.24
C LEU A 146 34.66 44.33 13.55
N LEU A 147 34.29 43.85 14.75
CA LEU A 147 34.36 42.43 15.09
C LEU A 147 32.95 41.85 15.21
N LYS A 148 32.57 41.17 14.14
CA LYS A 148 31.25 40.56 13.88
C LYS A 148 30.84 39.61 15.01
N PRO A 149 29.65 39.74 15.63
CA PRO A 149 29.19 38.82 16.68
C PRO A 149 28.74 37.44 16.18
N TRP A 150 28.51 37.24 14.87
CA TRP A 150 27.88 36.02 14.35
C TRP A 150 28.63 35.34 13.21
N SER A 151 29.96 35.30 13.29
CA SER A 151 30.70 34.28 12.55
C SER A 151 30.55 32.92 13.25
N LEU A 152 29.32 32.41 13.33
CA LEU A 152 29.07 30.97 13.54
C LEU A 152 28.82 30.39 12.15
N ASN A 153 29.91 29.89 11.56
CA ASN A 153 29.90 29.14 10.32
C ASN A 153 28.83 28.05 10.42
N HIS A 154 27.74 28.21 9.68
CA HIS A 154 26.70 27.20 9.55
C HIS A 154 27.34 25.98 8.89
N GLY A 155 27.60 24.95 9.68
CA GLY A 155 27.83 23.61 9.17
C GLY A 155 26.59 23.20 8.39
N ASN A 156 26.68 23.25 7.07
CA ASN A 156 25.74 22.58 6.18
C ASN A 156 25.94 21.07 6.35
N GLU A 157 25.32 20.50 7.38
CA GLU A 157 25.02 19.08 7.37
C GLU A 157 23.55 18.91 6.98
N PRO A 158 23.24 18.18 5.90
CA PRO A 158 21.86 17.81 5.62
C PRO A 158 21.36 16.96 6.79
N VAL A 159 20.25 17.37 7.39
CA VAL A 159 19.51 16.56 8.36
C VAL A 159 19.02 15.32 7.61
N MET A 160 19.80 14.25 7.68
CA MET A 160 19.35 12.92 7.30
C MET A 160 18.27 12.53 8.31
N ALA A 161 17.02 12.57 7.87
CA ALA A 161 15.93 11.94 8.58
C ALA A 161 16.27 10.45 8.68
N ASN A 162 16.78 10.03 9.85
CA ASN A 162 16.77 8.64 10.23
C ASN A 162 15.30 8.23 10.34
N ILE A 163 14.79 7.62 9.28
CA ILE A 163 13.57 6.84 9.31
C ILE A 163 13.90 5.66 10.23
N PRO A 164 13.27 5.52 11.41
CA PRO A 164 13.39 4.26 12.14
C PRO A 164 12.74 3.19 11.27
N ASP A 165 13.50 2.11 11.01
CA ASP A 165 13.00 0.85 10.48
C ASP A 165 11.86 0.34 11.38
N VAL A 166 10.64 0.77 11.07
CA VAL A 166 9.40 0.18 11.57
C VAL A 166 8.79 -0.62 10.43
N PHE A 167 9.56 -1.57 9.91
CA PHE A 167 9.04 -2.65 9.07
C PHE A 167 9.90 -3.90 9.22
N MET A 168 9.92 -4.44 10.45
CA MET A 168 10.29 -5.82 10.73
C MET A 168 9.40 -6.38 11.83
N MET A 169 8.10 -6.54 11.56
CA MET A 169 7.23 -7.47 12.28
C MET A 169 6.08 -7.91 11.36
N TYR A 170 6.16 -9.19 10.99
CA TYR A 170 5.17 -10.08 10.32
C TYR A 170 5.01 -9.98 8.80
#